data_AF-A0A2D8EPK0-F1
#
_entry.id   AF-A0A2D8EPK0-F1
#
_cell.length_a   1.000
_cell.length_b   1.000
_cell.length_c   1.000
_cell.angle_alpha   90.00
_cell.angle_beta   90.00
_cell.angle_gamma   90.00
#
_symmetry.space_group_name_H-M   'P 1'
#
loop_
_entity.id
_entity.type
_entity.pdbx_description
1 polymer ?
#
loop_
_entity_poly.entity_id
_entity_poly.type
_entity_poly.pdbx_seq_one_letter_code
_entity_poly.pdbx_strand_id
1 'polypeptide(L)'
;MSASEKVGPALAAALEGLKLAHRELDHVDQDPERWRWVAVGLVTAINCAIIAALSGYETALEEDTADLKMPGRVAPLKLLLRRARSDRYLLPPEQLPATSGQVDAVLRLAEYRNEVVHGVLAGRPSTIIRDGQIVVEMVTHLVCLAPAFDRSNHAVYCALIFDQVSAIRERLAVLG
;
A
#
# COMPACT_ATOMS: atom_id res chain seq x y z
N MET A 1 11.49 19.54 3.88
CA MET A 1 10.06 19.47 3.47
C MET A 1 9.35 18.96 4.69
N SER A 2 8.40 19.68 5.26
CA SER A 2 7.69 19.16 6.44
C SER A 2 7.10 17.79 6.13
N ALA A 3 6.94 16.94 7.15
CA ALA A 3 6.40 15.59 6.95
C ALA A 3 5.08 15.64 6.16
N SER A 4 4.18 16.57 6.52
CA SER A 4 2.88 16.78 5.87
C SER A 4 2.94 17.05 4.35
N GLU A 5 4.02 17.66 3.84
CA GLU A 5 4.19 17.91 2.39
C GLU A 5 4.32 16.60 1.58
N LYS A 6 4.64 15.48 2.23
CA LYS A 6 4.73 14.16 1.60
C LYS A 6 3.36 13.51 1.36
N VAL A 7 2.30 13.96 2.04
CA VAL A 7 0.97 13.32 1.99
C VAL A 7 0.40 13.35 0.58
N GLY A 8 0.32 14.52 -0.05
CA GLY A 8 -0.23 14.68 -1.41
C GLY A 8 0.48 13.81 -2.46
N PRO A 9 1.82 13.91 -2.60
CA PRO A 9 2.59 13.06 -3.51
C PRO A 9 2.44 11.56 -3.23
N ALA A 10 2.38 11.16 -1.96
CA ALA A 10 2.17 9.77 -1.58
C ALA A 10 0.78 9.28 -1.98
N LEU A 11 -0.28 10.06 -1.76
CA LEU A 11 -1.63 9.70 -2.21
C LEU A 11 -1.73 9.62 -3.75
N ALA A 12 -1.09 10.53 -4.47
CA ALA A 12 -1.02 10.49 -5.93
C ALA A 12 -0.34 9.20 -6.42
N ALA A 13 0.81 8.84 -5.84
CA ALA A 13 1.52 7.60 -6.18
C ALA A 13 0.73 6.33 -5.79
N ALA A 14 0.01 6.38 -4.66
CA ALA A 14 -0.85 5.28 -4.25
C ALA A 14 -1.99 5.04 -5.26
N LEU A 15 -2.61 6.12 -5.73
CA LEU A 15 -3.65 6.07 -6.75
C LEU A 15 -3.13 5.47 -8.07
N GLU A 16 -1.95 5.89 -8.55
CA GLU A 16 -1.36 5.33 -9.76
C GLU A 16 -1.01 3.84 -9.61
N GLY A 17 -0.53 3.43 -8.43
CA GLY A 17 -0.33 2.01 -8.10
C GLY A 17 -1.63 1.21 -8.18
N LEU A 18 -2.73 1.74 -7.64
CA LEU A 18 -4.04 1.09 -7.72
C LEU A 18 -4.59 1.03 -9.15
N LYS A 19 -4.48 2.10 -9.93
CA LYS A 19 -4.87 2.11 -11.36
C LYS A 19 -4.12 1.05 -12.15
N LEU A 20 -2.82 0.90 -11.91
CA LEU A 20 -2.01 -0.17 -12.52
C LEU A 20 -2.55 -1.55 -12.11
N ALA A 21 -2.76 -1.78 -10.81
CA ALA A 21 -3.23 -3.06 -10.32
C ALA A 21 -4.60 -3.44 -10.92
N HIS A 22 -5.54 -2.50 -10.93
CA HIS A 22 -6.86 -2.67 -11.51
C HIS A 22 -6.79 -3.02 -13.00
N ARG A 23 -6.07 -2.21 -13.80
CA ARG A 23 -5.92 -2.44 -15.25
C ARG A 23 -5.40 -3.84 -15.55
N GLU A 24 -4.44 -4.34 -14.79
CA GLU A 24 -3.81 -5.64 -15.05
C GLU A 24 -4.67 -6.80 -14.52
N LEU A 25 -5.43 -6.60 -13.43
CA LEU A 25 -6.39 -7.57 -12.90
C LEU A 25 -7.51 -7.93 -13.88
N ASP A 26 -7.87 -7.03 -14.79
CA ASP A 26 -8.87 -7.36 -15.83
C ASP A 26 -8.37 -8.44 -16.80
N HIS A 27 -7.05 -8.63 -16.87
CA HIS A 27 -6.41 -9.48 -17.86
C HIS A 27 -5.79 -10.77 -17.27
N VAL A 28 -5.83 -10.97 -15.94
CA VAL A 28 -5.14 -12.11 -15.29
C VAL A 28 -5.75 -13.49 -15.61
N ASP A 29 -7.03 -13.53 -16.01
CA ASP A 29 -7.68 -14.79 -16.40
C ASP A 29 -7.18 -15.29 -17.76
N GLN A 30 -6.87 -14.36 -18.69
CA GLN A 30 -6.33 -14.70 -20.01
C GLN A 30 -4.79 -14.84 -19.98
N ASP A 31 -4.12 -14.07 -19.12
CA ASP A 31 -2.66 -14.04 -19.01
C ASP A 31 -2.25 -14.00 -17.52
N PRO A 32 -2.03 -15.17 -16.88
CA PRO A 32 -1.64 -15.24 -15.48
C PRO A 32 -0.32 -14.52 -15.15
N GLU A 33 0.55 -14.25 -16.13
CA GLU A 33 1.79 -13.49 -15.91
C GLU A 33 1.51 -12.03 -15.55
N ARG A 34 0.30 -11.53 -15.82
CA ARG A 34 -0.14 -10.16 -15.46
C ARG A 34 -0.12 -9.90 -13.96
N TRP A 35 -0.21 -10.95 -13.14
CA TRP A 35 -0.10 -10.87 -11.68
C TRP A 35 1.17 -10.15 -11.22
N ARG A 36 2.23 -10.21 -12.02
CA ARG A 36 3.49 -9.50 -11.79
C ARG A 36 3.27 -7.99 -11.66
N TRP A 37 2.43 -7.42 -12.51
CA TRP A 37 2.12 -5.99 -12.54
C TRP A 37 1.06 -5.62 -11.51
N VAL A 38 0.13 -6.54 -11.22
CA VAL A 38 -0.81 -6.40 -10.10
C VAL A 38 -0.02 -6.25 -8.78
N ALA A 39 0.98 -7.11 -8.55
CA ALA A 39 1.83 -7.04 -7.37
C ALA A 39 2.63 -5.73 -7.32
N VAL A 40 3.19 -5.27 -8.44
CA VAL A 40 3.85 -3.95 -8.53
C VAL A 40 2.89 -2.84 -8.09
N GLY A 41 1.67 -2.81 -8.64
CA GLY A 41 0.67 -1.81 -8.33
C GLY A 41 0.24 -1.81 -6.86
N LEU A 42 -0.13 -2.98 -6.33
CA LEU A 42 -0.60 -3.15 -4.95
C LEU A 42 0.50 -2.83 -3.92
N VAL A 43 1.74 -3.29 -4.16
CA VAL A 43 2.87 -3.00 -3.27
C VAL A 43 3.23 -1.51 -3.29
N THR A 44 3.11 -0.85 -4.44
CA THR A 44 3.28 0.61 -4.56
C THR A 44 2.19 1.33 -3.76
N ALA A 45 0.94 0.92 -3.94
CA ALA A 45 -0.21 1.51 -3.26
C ALA A 45 -0.08 1.46 -1.74
N ILE A 46 0.22 0.29 -1.15
CA ILE A 46 0.36 0.16 0.31
C ILE A 46 1.56 0.92 0.85
N ASN A 47 2.69 0.89 0.13
CA ASN A 47 3.89 1.61 0.55
C ASN A 47 3.61 3.12 0.65
N CYS A 48 2.96 3.67 -0.38
CA CYS A 48 2.59 5.08 -0.43
C CYS A 48 1.45 5.44 0.55
N ALA A 49 0.47 4.57 0.76
CA ALA A 49 -0.57 4.78 1.77
C ALA A 49 0.02 4.86 3.20
N ILE A 50 1.01 4.02 3.52
CA ILE A 50 1.70 4.08 4.81
C ILE A 50 2.51 5.37 4.95
N ILE A 51 3.19 5.80 3.89
CA ILE A 51 3.93 7.08 3.88
C ILE A 51 2.96 8.23 4.13
N ALA A 52 1.80 8.26 3.46
CA ALA A 52 0.79 9.29 3.67
C ALA A 52 0.29 9.30 5.13
N ALA A 53 0.00 8.13 5.71
CA ALA A 53 -0.45 8.03 7.10
C ALA A 53 0.63 8.51 8.09
N LEU A 54 1.85 7.97 8.01
CA LEU A 54 2.95 8.34 8.91
C LEU A 54 3.36 9.82 8.76
N SER A 55 3.23 10.38 7.56
CA SER A 55 3.58 11.78 7.29
C SER A 55 2.48 12.76 7.66
N GLY A 56 1.24 12.29 7.68
CA GLY A 56 0.06 13.09 7.95
C GLY A 56 -0.24 13.30 9.43
N TYR A 57 0.29 12.40 10.28
CA TYR A 57 -0.01 12.38 11.69
C TYR A 57 0.51 13.63 12.41
N GLU A 58 -0.18 14.06 13.46
CA GLU A 58 0.13 15.32 14.15
C GLU A 58 1.55 15.38 14.72
N THR A 59 2.12 14.23 15.13
CA THR A 59 3.49 14.13 15.66
C THR A 59 4.52 13.71 14.62
N ALA A 60 4.17 13.72 13.33
CA ALA A 60 5.01 13.18 12.27
C ALA A 60 6.35 13.92 12.13
N LEU A 61 7.43 13.14 12.11
CA LEU A 61 8.78 13.61 11.81
C LEU A 61 9.23 13.14 10.43
N GLU A 62 10.16 13.87 9.81
CA GLU A 62 10.68 13.48 8.48
C GLU A 62 11.31 12.06 8.50
N GLU A 63 11.88 11.66 9.63
CA GLU A 63 12.55 10.37 9.85
C GLU A 63 11.60 9.16 9.97
N ASP A 64 10.31 9.40 10.20
CA ASP A 64 9.31 8.34 10.38
C ASP A 64 9.07 7.55 9.10
N THR A 65 9.34 8.16 7.95
CA THR A 65 9.27 7.48 6.64
C THR A 65 10.66 7.18 6.05
N ALA A 66 11.73 7.67 6.66
CA ALA A 66 13.08 7.57 6.13
C ALA A 66 13.79 6.28 6.54
N ASP A 67 14.70 5.81 5.68
CA ASP A 67 15.67 4.78 6.01
C ASP A 67 16.81 5.38 6.84
N LEU A 68 16.91 4.97 8.11
CA LEU A 68 17.94 5.44 9.03
C LEU A 68 19.35 4.99 8.64
N LYS A 69 19.48 3.98 7.79
CA LYS A 69 20.77 3.47 7.31
C LYS A 69 21.23 4.14 6.01
N MET A 70 20.29 4.72 5.25
CA MET A 70 20.56 5.32 3.94
C MET A 70 19.87 6.68 3.82
N PRO A 71 20.58 7.78 4.16
CA PRO A 71 20.04 9.13 4.08
C PRO A 71 19.42 9.42 2.71
N GLY A 72 18.23 10.01 2.72
CA GLY A 72 17.48 10.35 1.49
C GLY A 72 16.69 9.20 0.87
N ARG A 73 16.72 7.99 1.44
CA ARG A 73 15.87 6.87 1.00
C ARG A 73 14.65 6.70 1.91
N VAL A 74 13.57 6.20 1.33
CA VAL A 74 12.38 5.74 2.05
C VAL A 74 12.70 4.42 2.75
N ALA A 75 12.20 4.25 3.97
CA ALA A 75 12.34 3.03 4.74
C ALA A 75 11.80 1.80 3.98
N PRO A 76 12.39 0.60 4.19
CA PRO A 76 11.86 -0.62 3.59
C PRO A 76 10.42 -0.90 4.09
N LEU A 77 9.60 -1.51 3.24
CA LEU A 77 8.17 -1.76 3.51
C LEU A 77 7.93 -2.46 4.86
N LYS A 78 8.78 -3.42 5.24
CA LYS A 78 8.70 -4.10 6.55
C LYS A 78 8.84 -3.14 7.73
N LEU A 79 9.72 -2.14 7.63
CA LEU A 79 9.88 -1.11 8.65
C LEU A 79 8.67 -0.16 8.67
N LEU A 80 8.19 0.25 7.51
CA LEU A 80 7.01 1.10 7.39
C LEU A 80 5.76 0.44 7.98
N LEU A 81 5.49 -0.82 7.66
CA LEU A 81 4.41 -1.62 8.26
C LEU A 81 4.55 -1.71 9.79
N ARG A 82 5.78 -1.90 10.29
CA ARG A 82 6.04 -1.93 11.74
C ARG A 82 5.73 -0.58 12.39
N ARG A 83 6.11 0.53 11.76
CA ARG A 83 5.83 1.89 12.25
C ARG A 83 4.33 2.16 12.26
N ALA A 84 3.63 1.87 11.16
CA ALA A 84 2.19 2.08 11.03
C ALA A 84 1.33 1.29 12.04
N ARG A 85 1.87 0.18 12.59
CA ARG A 85 1.22 -0.64 13.62
C ARG A 85 1.57 -0.24 15.06
N SER A 86 2.51 0.68 15.26
CA SER A 86 3.04 1.02 16.57
C SER A 86 2.41 2.31 17.08
N ASP A 87 1.99 2.29 18.33
CA ASP A 87 1.48 3.42 19.12
C ASP A 87 2.45 4.60 19.23
N ARG A 88 3.74 4.35 19.03
CA ARG A 88 4.77 5.37 18.91
C ARG A 88 4.57 6.30 17.71
N TYR A 89 3.97 5.83 16.62
CA TYR A 89 3.85 6.59 15.37
C TYR A 89 2.39 6.90 15.01
N LEU A 90 1.47 5.97 15.28
CA LEU A 90 0.04 6.16 15.03
C LEU A 90 -0.74 5.57 16.21
N LEU A 91 -1.70 6.34 16.73
CA LEU A 91 -2.68 5.88 17.71
C LEU A 91 -3.96 5.42 17.00
N PRO A 92 -4.80 4.59 17.64
CA PRO A 92 -6.13 4.29 17.12
C PRO A 92 -7.01 5.56 17.03
N PRO A 93 -7.86 5.69 16.00
CA PRO A 93 -8.16 4.70 14.96
C PRO A 93 -7.19 4.66 13.75
N GLU A 94 -6.28 5.63 13.61
CA GLU A 94 -5.38 5.79 12.46
C GLU A 94 -4.33 4.67 12.35
N GLN A 95 -3.96 4.09 13.49
CA GLN A 95 -3.06 2.95 13.58
C GLN A 95 -3.54 1.79 12.72
N LEU A 96 -2.63 1.14 12.00
CA LEU A 96 -2.94 -0.01 11.16
C LEU A 96 -3.27 -1.24 12.03
N PRO A 97 -4.51 -1.75 12.05
CA PRO A 97 -4.92 -2.87 12.90
C PRO A 97 -4.59 -4.22 12.25
N ALA A 98 -3.35 -4.37 11.76
CA ALA A 98 -2.91 -5.57 11.06
C ALA A 98 -2.35 -6.63 12.01
N THR A 99 -2.78 -7.86 11.83
CA THR A 99 -2.17 -9.05 12.43
C THR A 99 -0.81 -9.37 11.80
N SER A 100 0.02 -10.19 12.47
CA SER A 100 1.30 -10.63 11.90
C SER A 100 1.12 -11.39 10.58
N GLY A 101 0.09 -12.24 10.46
CA GLY A 101 -0.19 -12.98 9.22
C GLY A 101 -0.59 -12.08 8.05
N GLN A 102 -1.28 -10.97 8.32
CA GLN A 102 -1.59 -9.96 7.30
C GLN A 102 -0.33 -9.19 6.88
N VAL A 103 0.59 -8.89 7.81
CA VAL A 103 1.90 -8.31 7.46
C VAL A 103 2.70 -9.25 6.57
N ASP A 104 2.73 -10.55 6.90
CA ASP A 104 3.44 -11.55 6.09
C ASP A 104 2.85 -11.67 4.68
N ALA A 105 1.53 -11.53 4.52
CA ALA A 105 0.86 -11.48 3.22
C ALA A 105 1.33 -10.31 2.35
N VAL A 106 1.43 -9.11 2.92
CA VAL A 106 1.96 -7.94 2.21
C VAL A 106 3.42 -8.14 1.82
N LEU A 107 4.22 -8.75 2.70
CA LEU A 107 5.63 -9.02 2.43
C LEU A 107 5.83 -10.10 1.35
N ARG A 108 4.99 -11.14 1.28
CA ARG A 108 5.00 -12.11 0.17
C ARG A 108 4.73 -11.45 -1.17
N LEU A 109 3.75 -10.55 -1.26
CA LEU A 109 3.51 -9.77 -2.48
C LEU A 109 4.71 -8.89 -2.84
N ALA A 110 5.36 -8.28 -1.85
CA ALA A 110 6.55 -7.48 -2.07
C ALA A 110 7.76 -8.32 -2.55
N GLU A 111 7.93 -9.53 -2.05
CA GLU A 111 8.95 -10.48 -2.49
C GLU A 111 8.71 -10.91 -3.94
N TYR A 112 7.49 -11.35 -4.27
CA TYR A 112 7.10 -11.67 -5.64
C TYR A 112 7.31 -10.49 -6.59
N ARG A 113 6.93 -9.26 -6.17
CA ARG A 113 7.21 -8.03 -6.92
C ARG A 113 8.70 -7.84 -7.17
N ASN A 114 9.56 -8.09 -6.19
CA ASN A 114 11.00 -7.91 -6.33
C ASN A 114 11.58 -8.90 -7.35
N GLU A 115 11.17 -10.17 -7.30
CA GLU A 115 11.58 -11.19 -8.28
C GLU A 115 11.23 -10.76 -9.71
N VAL A 116 10.00 -10.26 -9.90
CA VAL A 116 9.49 -9.74 -11.18
C VAL A 116 10.34 -8.58 -11.69
N VAL A 117 10.61 -7.58 -10.84
CA VAL A 117 11.38 -6.38 -11.23
C VAL A 117 12.83 -6.72 -11.56
N HIS A 118 13.39 -7.75 -10.92
CA HIS A 118 14.75 -8.22 -11.19
C HIS A 118 14.84 -9.23 -12.35
N GLY A 119 13.73 -9.52 -13.03
CA GLY A 119 13.71 -10.42 -14.19
C GLY A 119 13.99 -11.89 -13.85
N VAL A 120 13.78 -12.28 -12.59
CA VAL A 120 13.89 -13.67 -12.13
C VAL A 120 12.59 -14.40 -12.46
N LEU A 121 12.67 -15.72 -12.70
CA LEU A 121 11.49 -16.60 -12.76
C LEU A 121 10.76 -16.54 -11.41
N ALA A 122 9.78 -15.64 -11.31
CA ALA A 122 9.10 -15.32 -10.07
C ALA A 122 8.05 -16.38 -9.75
N GLY A 123 8.15 -16.99 -8.58
CA GLY A 123 7.21 -18.02 -8.14
C GLY A 123 5.93 -17.37 -7.64
N ARG A 124 4.90 -17.28 -8.48
CA ARG A 124 3.60 -16.71 -8.08
C ARG A 124 3.08 -17.43 -6.83
N PRO A 125 2.86 -16.74 -5.70
CA PRO A 125 2.30 -17.36 -4.50
C PRO A 125 0.92 -17.95 -4.78
N SER A 126 0.62 -19.12 -4.23
CA SER A 126 -0.73 -19.70 -4.30
C SER A 126 -1.78 -18.83 -3.59
N THR A 127 -1.34 -17.97 -2.66
CA THR A 127 -2.17 -17.04 -1.88
C THR A 127 -2.33 -15.67 -2.52
N ILE A 128 -1.87 -15.45 -3.76
CA ILE A 128 -1.74 -14.10 -4.34
C ILE A 128 -3.03 -13.28 -4.33
N ILE A 129 -4.19 -13.93 -4.52
CA ILE A 129 -5.50 -13.28 -4.45
C ILE A 129 -5.79 -12.81 -3.02
N ARG A 130 -5.62 -13.69 -2.03
CA ARG A 130 -5.84 -13.36 -0.61
C ARG A 130 -4.86 -12.30 -0.13
N ASP A 131 -3.60 -12.40 -0.54
CA ASP A 131 -2.59 -11.40 -0.20
C ASP A 131 -2.95 -10.03 -0.81
N GLY A 132 -3.52 -10.02 -2.02
CA GLY A 132 -4.02 -8.81 -2.67
C GLY A 132 -5.22 -8.19 -1.94
N GLN A 133 -6.18 -9.02 -1.51
CA GLN A 133 -7.33 -8.57 -0.70
C GLN A 133 -6.87 -7.89 0.59
N ILE A 134 -5.88 -8.48 1.28
CA ILE A 134 -5.31 -7.91 2.51
C ILE A 134 -4.68 -6.53 2.24
N VAL A 135 -3.92 -6.38 1.15
CA VAL A 135 -3.35 -5.08 0.77
C VAL A 135 -4.46 -4.05 0.54
N VAL A 136 -5.51 -4.41 -0.18
CA VAL A 136 -6.65 -3.53 -0.47
C VAL A 136 -7.38 -3.12 0.80
N GLU A 137 -7.59 -4.05 1.74
CA GLU A 137 -8.15 -3.76 3.06
C GLU A 137 -7.28 -2.75 3.85
N MET A 138 -5.96 -2.93 3.87
CA MET A 138 -5.05 -2.02 4.55
C MET A 138 -5.01 -0.62 3.92
N VAL A 139 -4.98 -0.52 2.59
CA VAL A 139 -5.05 0.77 1.89
C VAL A 139 -6.38 1.47 2.18
N THR A 140 -7.48 0.71 2.16
CA THR A 140 -8.81 1.24 2.52
C THR A 140 -8.82 1.81 3.93
N HIS A 141 -8.24 1.09 4.91
CA HIS A 141 -8.11 1.57 6.28
C HIS A 141 -7.36 2.90 6.35
N LEU A 142 -6.13 2.94 5.82
CA LEU A 142 -5.20 4.06 5.94
C LEU A 142 -5.63 5.32 5.19
N VAL A 143 -6.45 5.21 4.15
CA VAL A 143 -6.79 6.34 3.27
C VAL A 143 -8.26 6.73 3.35
N CYS A 144 -9.16 5.76 3.55
CA CYS A 144 -10.60 5.96 3.41
C CYS A 144 -11.34 5.92 4.75
N LEU A 145 -10.95 5.04 5.68
CA LEU A 145 -11.68 4.81 6.92
C LEU A 145 -11.12 5.63 8.10
N ALA A 146 -9.81 5.55 8.32
CA ALA A 146 -9.11 6.24 9.41
C ALA A 146 -7.84 6.92 8.88
N PRO A 147 -7.97 7.91 7.98
CA PRO A 147 -6.81 8.63 7.46
C PRO A 147 -6.14 9.43 8.57
N ALA A 148 -4.83 9.27 8.70
CA ALA A 148 -4.03 10.00 9.68
C ALA A 148 -3.69 11.44 9.27
N PHE A 149 -4.34 11.95 8.24
CA PHE A 149 -4.15 13.29 7.66
C PHE A 149 -5.51 13.97 7.49
N ASP A 150 -5.52 15.29 7.33
CA ASP A 150 -6.75 16.03 7.06
C ASP A 150 -7.34 15.64 5.69
N ARG A 151 -8.41 14.84 5.74
CA ARG A 151 -9.15 14.36 4.58
C ARG A 151 -9.68 15.50 3.70
N SER A 152 -10.01 16.66 4.29
CA SER A 152 -10.59 17.79 3.56
C SER A 152 -9.60 18.34 2.52
N ASN A 153 -8.32 18.37 2.87
CA ASN A 153 -7.24 18.84 1.98
C ASN A 153 -6.91 17.84 0.86
N HIS A 154 -7.37 16.59 0.99
CA HIS A 154 -7.04 15.50 0.07
C HIS A 154 -8.28 14.74 -0.45
N ALA A 155 -9.46 15.37 -0.39
CA ALA A 155 -10.75 14.73 -0.63
C ALA A 155 -10.84 14.04 -2.00
N VAL A 156 -10.28 14.66 -3.05
CA VAL A 156 -10.25 14.09 -4.41
C VAL A 156 -9.44 12.79 -4.45
N TYR A 157 -8.27 12.75 -3.82
CA TYR A 157 -7.47 11.52 -3.77
C TYR A 157 -8.16 10.43 -2.97
N CYS A 158 -8.75 10.77 -1.82
CA CYS A 158 -9.50 9.80 -1.01
C CYS A 158 -10.67 9.19 -1.79
N ALA A 159 -11.41 9.99 -2.57
CA ALA A 159 -12.52 9.50 -3.40
C ALA A 159 -12.03 8.58 -4.53
N LEU A 160 -11.02 9.01 -5.30
CA LEU A 160 -10.47 8.21 -6.40
C LEU A 160 -9.83 6.90 -5.91
N ILE A 161 -9.14 6.94 -4.77
CA ILE A 161 -8.58 5.74 -4.14
C ILE A 161 -9.70 4.81 -3.69
N PHE A 162 -10.76 5.35 -3.09
CA PHE A 162 -11.94 4.57 -2.69
C PHE A 162 -12.57 3.82 -3.88
N ASP A 163 -12.73 4.49 -5.02
CA ASP A 163 -13.27 3.87 -6.24
C ASP A 163 -12.36 2.73 -6.72
N GLN A 164 -11.04 2.95 -6.76
CA GLN A 164 -10.10 1.92 -7.20
C GLN A 164 -10.04 0.72 -6.24
N VAL A 165 -9.99 0.94 -4.92
CA VAL A 165 -9.97 -0.18 -3.96
C VAL A 165 -11.27 -0.97 -4.00
N SER A 166 -12.41 -0.33 -4.27
CA SER A 166 -13.70 -1.00 -4.42
C SER A 166 -13.72 -1.89 -5.67
N ALA A 167 -13.32 -1.36 -6.82
CA ALA A 167 -13.25 -2.13 -8.08
C ALA A 167 -12.27 -3.31 -7.99
N ILE A 168 -11.08 -3.08 -7.42
CA ILE A 168 -10.10 -4.15 -7.20
C ILE A 168 -10.65 -5.22 -6.25
N ARG A 169 -11.31 -4.82 -5.16
CA ARG A 169 -11.90 -5.76 -4.20
C ARG A 169 -12.94 -6.66 -4.86
N GLU A 170 -13.86 -6.07 -5.63
CA GLU A 170 -14.87 -6.81 -6.40
C GLU A 170 -14.20 -7.79 -7.37
N ARG A 171 -13.20 -7.33 -8.12
CA ARG A 171 -12.49 -8.18 -9.08
C ARG A 171 -11.75 -9.34 -8.41
N LEU A 172 -11.07 -9.10 -7.29
CA LEU A 172 -10.40 -10.16 -6.53
C LEU A 172 -11.40 -11.18 -5.98
N ALA A 173 -12.57 -10.75 -5.51
CA ALA A 173 -13.60 -11.66 -5.00
C ALA A 173 -14.15 -12.60 -6.10
N VAL A 174 -14.20 -12.13 -7.35
CA VAL A 174 -14.58 -12.97 -8.51
C VAL A 174 -13.51 -14.03 -8.82
N LEU A 175 -12.24 -13.73 -8.56
CA LEU A 175 -11.12 -14.62 -8.85
C LEU A 175 -10.93 -15.74 -7.81
N GLY A 176 -11.47 -15.59 -6.60
CA GLY A 176 -11.44 -16.58 -5.50
C GLY A 176 -10.80 -16.06 -4.22
#